data_AF-A0A932TPH4-F1
#
_entry.id   AF-A0A932TPH4-F1
#
_cell.length_a   1.000
_cell.length_b   1.000
_cell.length_c   1.000
_cell.angle_alpha   90.00
_cell.angle_beta   90.00
_cell.angle_gamma   90.00
#
_symmetry.space_group_name_H-M   'P 1'
#
loop_
_entity.id
_entity.type
_entity.pdbx_description
1 polymer ?
#
loop_
_entity_poly.entity_id
_entity_poly.type
_entity_poly.pdbx_seq_one_letter_code
_entity_poly.pdbx_strand_id
1 'polypeptide(L)'
;MVQDKGLIEGLIHRHGRVFVLSAPSGAGKSTVVARALEGQPGIRRCVTVTTRAPGSGEVDGVDYFFRTVPEFVRMRDRGELLEWAEVHGNFYGTPRWWVEEQRIQGTDVMLVIDVQGACQVRRGLDEVTTIFLAPPSLAELERRMRARRRESDAAIATRLRNAADELRHLPEFDYLVVNDDLERAVAEVRAILIAGRLRTPPGADAEAIVAAILSGDPPSPQAKR
;
A
#
# COMPACT_ATOMS: atom_id res chain seq x y z
N MET A 1 -16.82 -30.08 2.31
CA MET A 1 -16.04 -29.68 1.11
C MET A 1 -16.04 -28.17 0.83
N VAL A 2 -17.17 -27.46 0.73
CA VAL A 2 -17.15 -25.98 0.54
C VAL A 2 -16.95 -25.21 1.86
N GLN A 3 -17.42 -25.76 2.99
CA GLN A 3 -17.27 -25.15 4.32
C GLN A 3 -15.82 -25.23 4.86
N ASP A 4 -15.05 -26.24 4.47
CA ASP A 4 -13.69 -26.48 5.00
C ASP A 4 -12.65 -25.50 4.45
N LYS A 5 -12.83 -25.03 3.20
CA LYS A 5 -11.91 -24.07 2.57
C LYS A 5 -11.95 -22.70 3.24
N GLY A 6 -13.14 -22.23 3.62
CA GLY A 6 -13.31 -20.89 4.22
C GLY A 6 -12.63 -20.73 5.57
N LEU A 7 -12.49 -21.83 6.33
CA LEU A 7 -11.80 -21.82 7.61
C LEU A 7 -10.27 -21.85 7.48
N ILE A 8 -9.73 -22.65 6.56
CA ILE A 8 -8.29 -22.61 6.24
C ILE A 8 -7.92 -21.24 5.63
N GLU A 9 -8.76 -20.68 4.75
CA GLU A 9 -8.60 -19.31 4.25
C GLU A 9 -8.64 -18.28 5.39
N GLY A 10 -9.51 -18.46 6.39
CA GLY A 10 -9.57 -17.63 7.60
C GLY A 10 -8.32 -17.72 8.48
N LEU A 11 -7.67 -18.89 8.57
CA LEU A 11 -6.39 -19.06 9.27
C LEU A 11 -5.21 -18.46 8.50
N ILE A 12 -5.19 -18.60 7.18
CA ILE A 12 -4.19 -17.96 6.29
C ILE A 12 -4.31 -16.43 6.35
N HIS A 13 -5.52 -15.92 6.53
CA HIS A 13 -5.85 -14.50 6.56
C HIS A 13 -6.23 -13.98 7.96
N ARG A 14 -5.82 -14.65 9.04
CA ARG A 14 -6.14 -14.18 10.42
C ARG A 14 -5.64 -12.76 10.68
N HIS A 15 -4.53 -12.40 10.05
CA HIS A 15 -4.05 -11.03 9.97
C HIS A 15 -3.83 -10.64 8.50
N GLY A 16 -4.50 -9.58 8.06
CA GLY A 16 -4.26 -8.98 6.75
C GLY A 16 -2.81 -8.54 6.60
N ARG A 17 -2.29 -8.66 5.38
CA ARG A 17 -0.93 -8.26 5.02
C ARG A 17 -0.88 -6.79 4.62
N VAL A 18 0.30 -6.18 4.79
CA VAL A 18 0.54 -4.81 4.33
C VAL A 18 1.40 -4.84 3.08
N PHE A 19 0.89 -4.20 2.03
CA PHE A 19 1.60 -3.94 0.80
C PHE A 19 1.89 -2.44 0.70
N VAL A 20 3.09 -2.09 0.26
CA VAL A 20 3.47 -0.71 -0.04
C VAL A 20 3.81 -0.64 -1.51
N LEU A 21 3.18 0.27 -2.24
CA LEU A 21 3.57 0.59 -3.60
C LEU A 21 4.04 2.04 -3.67
N SER A 22 5.33 2.22 -3.97
CA SER A 22 5.95 3.51 -4.22
C SER A 22 6.35 3.63 -5.69
N ALA A 23 6.37 4.85 -6.19
CA ALA A 23 6.70 5.11 -7.59
C ALA A 23 7.19 6.56 -7.71
N PRO A 24 8.10 6.86 -8.65
CA PRO A 24 8.43 8.23 -8.93
C PRO A 24 7.22 9.04 -9.38
N SER A 25 7.22 10.32 -9.05
CA SER A 25 6.13 11.21 -9.45
C SER A 25 5.87 11.15 -10.96
N GLY A 26 4.65 10.82 -11.39
CA GLY A 26 4.27 10.71 -12.80
C GLY A 26 4.38 9.31 -13.42
N ALA A 27 4.90 8.32 -12.68
CA ALA A 27 5.06 6.94 -13.14
C ALA A 27 3.74 6.11 -13.20
N GLY A 28 2.59 6.71 -12.93
CA GLY A 28 1.27 6.03 -13.08
C GLY A 28 0.79 5.25 -11.84
N LYS A 29 1.41 5.50 -10.67
CA LYS A 29 1.13 4.85 -9.38
C LYS A 29 -0.35 4.59 -9.11
N SER A 30 -1.17 5.65 -9.10
CA SER A 30 -2.59 5.56 -8.75
C SER A 30 -3.40 4.73 -9.75
N THR A 31 -3.10 4.85 -11.04
CA THR A 31 -3.79 4.10 -12.10
C THR A 31 -3.48 2.60 -12.00
N VAL A 32 -2.21 2.24 -11.82
CA VAL A 32 -1.80 0.84 -11.68
C VAL A 32 -2.44 0.22 -10.45
N VAL A 33 -2.41 0.91 -9.29
CA VAL A 33 -3.01 0.40 -8.06
C VAL A 33 -4.52 0.23 -8.21
N ALA A 34 -5.25 1.24 -8.71
CA ALA A 34 -6.69 1.15 -8.85
C ALA A 34 -7.10 -0.08 -9.69
N ARG A 35 -6.44 -0.28 -10.83
CA ARG A 35 -6.71 -1.40 -11.73
C ARG A 35 -6.21 -2.75 -11.19
N ALA A 36 -5.13 -2.77 -10.42
CA ALA A 36 -4.66 -4.00 -9.77
C ALA A 36 -5.61 -4.48 -8.66
N LEU A 37 -6.32 -3.56 -8.00
CA LEU A 37 -7.28 -3.86 -6.93
C LEU A 37 -8.68 -4.20 -7.45
N GLU A 38 -9.00 -3.89 -8.71
CA GLU A 38 -10.29 -4.28 -9.32
C GLU A 38 -10.52 -5.79 -9.22
N GLY A 39 -11.64 -6.21 -8.62
CA GLY A 39 -11.96 -7.62 -8.42
C GLY A 39 -11.19 -8.32 -7.29
N GLN A 40 -10.45 -7.58 -6.45
CA GLN A 40 -9.71 -8.11 -5.30
C GLN A 40 -10.38 -7.67 -3.97
N PRO A 41 -11.56 -8.21 -3.58
CA PRO A 41 -12.32 -7.72 -2.44
C PRO A 41 -11.62 -7.89 -1.08
N GLY A 42 -10.62 -8.77 -0.99
CA GLY A 42 -9.83 -8.99 0.22
C GLY A 42 -8.71 -7.97 0.44
N ILE A 43 -8.50 -7.01 -0.47
CA ILE A 43 -7.44 -6.00 -0.38
C ILE A 43 -8.06 -4.61 -0.48
N ARG A 44 -7.72 -3.72 0.45
CA ARG A 44 -8.19 -2.33 0.46
C ARG A 44 -7.04 -1.34 0.34
N ARG A 45 -7.24 -0.31 -0.47
CA ARG A 45 -6.36 0.87 -0.46
C ARG A 45 -6.56 1.61 0.86
N CYS A 46 -5.47 2.02 1.52
CA CYS A 46 -5.55 2.78 2.75
C CYS A 46 -6.14 4.18 2.53
N VAL A 47 -7.00 4.60 3.46
CA VAL A 47 -7.51 5.97 3.57
C VAL A 47 -6.48 6.79 4.37
N THR A 48 -5.82 7.72 3.69
CA THR A 48 -4.71 8.51 4.25
C THR A 48 -5.25 9.70 5.06
N VAL A 49 -4.56 10.09 6.14
CA VAL A 49 -4.83 11.35 6.85
C VAL A 49 -4.16 12.49 6.07
N THR A 50 -4.86 13.61 5.86
CA THR A 50 -4.26 14.79 5.22
C THR A 50 -4.67 16.10 5.87
N THR A 51 -3.79 17.10 5.79
CA THR A 51 -4.11 18.49 6.19
C THR A 51 -4.62 19.37 5.06
N ARG A 52 -4.64 18.85 3.83
CA ARG A 52 -5.23 19.54 2.69
C ARG A 52 -6.74 19.70 2.92
N ALA A 53 -7.31 20.82 2.51
CA ALA A 53 -8.76 20.97 2.47
C ALA A 53 -9.40 19.96 1.49
N PRO A 54 -10.60 19.42 1.81
CA PRO A 54 -11.33 18.57 0.89
C PRO A 54 -11.59 19.27 -0.45
N GLY A 55 -11.40 18.53 -1.54
CA GLY A 55 -11.80 18.93 -2.88
C GLY A 55 -13.30 18.76 -3.09
N SER A 56 -13.81 19.24 -4.23
CA SER A 56 -15.22 19.08 -4.59
C SER A 56 -15.57 17.59 -4.71
N GLY A 57 -16.51 17.13 -3.89
CA GLY A 57 -17.01 15.75 -3.90
C GLY A 57 -16.19 14.76 -3.09
N GLU A 58 -15.06 15.14 -2.48
CA GLU A 58 -14.32 14.27 -1.56
C GLU A 58 -15.05 14.15 -0.22
N VAL A 59 -15.06 12.94 0.36
CA VAL A 59 -15.77 12.60 1.60
C VAL A 59 -14.77 12.16 2.68
N ASP A 60 -14.90 12.74 3.88
CA ASP A 60 -14.08 12.37 5.04
C ASP A 60 -14.29 10.90 5.42
N GLY A 61 -13.19 10.20 5.66
CA GLY A 61 -13.16 8.77 5.99
C GLY A 61 -13.36 7.83 4.80
N VAL A 62 -13.59 8.37 3.59
CA VAL A 62 -13.68 7.60 2.35
C VAL A 62 -12.48 7.89 1.45
N ASP A 63 -12.27 9.16 1.11
CA ASP A 63 -11.17 9.58 0.25
C ASP A 63 -9.90 9.83 1.07
N TYR A 64 -10.06 10.58 2.16
CA TYR A 64 -9.02 10.91 3.14
C TYR A 64 -9.65 11.10 4.53
N PHE A 65 -8.85 11.03 5.58
CA PHE A 65 -9.18 11.62 6.88
C PHE A 65 -8.64 13.06 6.92
N PHE A 66 -9.51 14.03 6.70
CA PHE A 66 -9.16 15.45 6.68
C PHE A 66 -8.99 15.96 8.11
N ARG A 67 -7.80 16.46 8.44
CA ARG A 67 -7.47 16.98 9.76
C ARG A 67 -6.82 18.34 9.65
N THR A 68 -6.92 19.15 10.69
CA THR A 68 -6.15 20.40 10.76
C THR A 68 -4.66 20.09 11.00
N VAL A 69 -3.77 21.03 10.68
CA VAL A 69 -2.33 20.87 10.96
C VAL A 69 -2.06 20.59 12.45
N PRO A 70 -2.68 21.28 13.43
CA PRO A 70 -2.50 20.95 14.85
C PRO A 70 -2.98 19.54 15.23
N GLU A 71 -4.03 19.03 14.61
CA GLU A 71 -4.48 17.64 14.81
C GLU A 71 -3.48 16.65 14.24
N PHE A 72 -3.00 16.87 13.01
CA PHE A 72 -2.01 16.01 12.39
C PHE A 72 -0.72 15.93 13.22
N VAL A 73 -0.23 17.07 13.69
CA VAL A 73 0.97 17.15 14.54
C VAL A 73 0.76 16.36 15.84
N ARG A 74 -0.42 16.47 16.48
CA ARG A 74 -0.74 15.66 17.67
C ARG A 74 -0.74 14.17 17.37
N MET A 75 -1.30 13.74 16.24
CA MET A 75 -1.29 12.33 15.83
C MET A 75 0.14 11.82 15.62
N ARG A 76 0.96 12.60 14.90
CA ARG A 76 2.38 12.30 14.67
C ARG A 76 3.13 12.12 15.99
N ASP A 77 3.01 13.09 16.88
CA ASP A 77 3.77 13.13 18.14
C ASP A 77 3.34 12.01 19.12
N ARG A 78 2.14 11.46 18.94
CA ARG A 78 1.62 10.30 19.68
C ARG A 78 1.93 8.95 19.03
N GLY A 79 2.62 8.92 17.89
CA GLY A 79 2.92 7.67 17.17
C GLY A 79 1.70 7.02 16.51
N GLU A 80 0.63 7.79 16.28
CA GLU A 80 -0.63 7.30 15.68
C GLU A 80 -0.55 7.14 14.16
N LEU A 81 0.59 7.51 13.55
CA LEU A 81 0.87 7.37 12.12
C LEU A 81 1.99 6.35 11.89
N LEU A 82 1.83 5.46 10.92
CA LEU A 82 2.89 4.52 10.50
C LEU A 82 4.00 5.23 9.74
N GLU A 83 3.61 6.24 8.96
CA GLU A 83 4.48 7.11 8.20
C GLU A 83 3.79 8.46 8.01
N TRP A 84 4.58 9.48 7.73
CA TRP A 84 4.09 10.75 7.27
C TRP A 84 5.11 11.46 6.38
N ALA A 85 4.61 12.37 5.55
CA ALA A 85 5.41 13.24 4.69
C ALA A 85 4.69 14.59 4.48
N GLU A 86 5.47 15.62 4.17
CA GLU A 86 4.94 16.89 3.68
C GLU A 86 5.02 16.93 2.15
N VAL A 87 3.88 17.12 1.50
CA VAL A 87 3.76 17.15 0.04
C VAL A 87 3.03 18.44 -0.36
N HIS A 88 3.73 19.31 -1.08
CA HIS A 88 3.19 20.60 -1.55
C HIS A 88 2.56 21.45 -0.43
N GLY A 89 3.22 21.52 0.74
CA GLY A 89 2.76 22.32 1.89
C GLY A 89 1.62 21.71 2.69
N ASN A 90 1.22 20.47 2.39
CA ASN A 90 0.22 19.73 3.16
C ASN A 90 0.85 18.45 3.72
N PHE A 91 0.45 18.06 4.92
CA PHE A 91 0.88 16.80 5.50
C PHE A 91 -0.03 15.66 5.05
N TYR A 92 0.59 14.50 4.87
CA TYR A 92 -0.07 13.23 4.58
C TYR A 92 0.52 12.17 5.50
N GLY A 93 -0.30 11.24 5.97
CA GLY A 93 0.19 10.13 6.78
C GLY A 93 -0.77 8.96 6.84
N THR A 94 -0.21 7.78 7.05
CA THR A 94 -0.95 6.53 7.14
C THR A 94 -1.42 6.29 8.57
N PRO A 95 -2.74 6.30 8.86
CA PRO A 95 -3.26 6.12 10.21
C PRO A 95 -3.06 4.69 10.70
N ARG A 96 -2.30 4.52 11.78
CA ARG A 96 -1.98 3.21 12.37
C ARG A 96 -3.23 2.43 12.74
N TRP A 97 -4.17 3.08 13.42
CA TRP A 97 -5.42 2.48 13.88
C TRP A 97 -6.23 1.86 12.74
N TRP A 98 -6.29 2.53 11.59
CA TRP A 98 -7.09 2.07 10.44
C TRP A 98 -6.43 0.84 9.82
N VAL A 99 -5.11 0.88 9.65
CA VAL A 99 -4.35 -0.25 9.11
C VAL A 99 -4.51 -1.46 10.03
N GLU A 100 -4.35 -1.29 11.34
CA GLU A 100 -4.52 -2.37 12.32
C GLU A 100 -5.94 -2.94 12.31
N GLU A 101 -6.97 -2.10 12.24
CA GLU A 101 -8.36 -2.55 12.15
C GLU A 101 -8.60 -3.44 10.92
N GLN A 102 -8.15 -3.00 9.73
CA GLN A 102 -8.28 -3.82 8.52
C GLN A 102 -7.51 -5.14 8.62
N ARG A 103 -6.29 -5.10 9.17
CA ARG A 103 -5.48 -6.30 9.36
C ARG A 103 -6.14 -7.29 10.31
N ILE A 104 -6.70 -6.84 11.44
CA ILE A 104 -7.41 -7.69 12.40
C ILE A 104 -8.66 -8.33 11.77
N GLN A 105 -9.29 -7.65 10.81
CA GLN A 105 -10.42 -8.17 10.04
C GLN A 105 -9.99 -9.13 8.91
N GLY A 106 -8.69 -9.45 8.78
CA GLY A 106 -8.16 -10.29 7.71
C GLY A 106 -8.16 -9.64 6.33
N THR A 107 -8.33 -8.32 6.27
CA THR A 107 -8.28 -7.53 5.04
C THR A 107 -6.88 -7.00 4.83
N ASP A 108 -6.30 -7.29 3.67
CA ASP A 108 -4.97 -6.75 3.33
C ASP A 108 -5.06 -5.25 3.03
N VAL A 109 -3.98 -4.54 3.30
CA VAL A 109 -3.89 -3.10 3.14
C VAL A 109 -2.85 -2.76 2.08
N MET A 110 -3.25 -1.98 1.09
CA MET A 110 -2.38 -1.38 0.08
C MET A 110 -2.11 0.09 0.42
N LEU A 111 -0.86 0.40 0.78
CA LEU A 111 -0.34 1.75 1.03
C LEU A 111 0.27 2.31 -0.27
N VAL A 112 -0.16 3.50 -0.67
CA VAL A 112 0.25 4.14 -1.93
C VAL A 112 1.06 5.40 -1.63
N ILE A 113 2.26 5.23 -1.08
CA ILE A 113 3.07 6.29 -0.46
C ILE A 113 4.34 6.59 -1.30
N ASP A 114 5.16 7.55 -0.89
CA ASP A 114 6.44 7.82 -1.54
C ASP A 114 7.54 6.88 -1.00
N VAL A 115 8.79 7.10 -1.40
CA VAL A 115 9.93 6.28 -0.94
C VAL A 115 10.27 6.52 0.52
N GLN A 116 10.05 7.73 1.03
CA GLN A 116 10.34 8.08 2.42
C GLN A 116 9.34 7.42 3.36
N GLY A 117 8.05 7.45 3.02
CA GLY A 117 6.99 6.75 3.72
C GLY A 117 7.21 5.24 3.68
N ALA A 118 7.61 4.67 2.55
CA ALA A 118 7.92 3.24 2.45
C ALA A 118 9.03 2.82 3.42
N CYS A 119 10.10 3.62 3.52
CA CYS A 119 11.19 3.38 4.46
C CYS A 119 10.71 3.46 5.93
N GLN A 120 9.85 4.42 6.26
CA GLN A 120 9.23 4.54 7.60
C GLN A 120 8.38 3.31 7.94
N VAL A 121 7.50 2.88 7.02
CA VAL A 121 6.66 1.69 7.21
C VAL A 121 7.51 0.44 7.40
N ARG A 122 8.56 0.25 6.59
CA ARG A 122 9.45 -0.92 6.68
C ARG A 122 10.19 -1.00 8.00
N ARG A 123 10.48 0.14 8.64
CA ARG A 123 11.08 0.19 9.99
C ARG A 123 10.05 -0.04 11.10
N GLY A 124 8.79 0.29 10.85
CA GLY A 124 7.71 0.24 11.83
C GLY A 124 6.87 -1.04 11.84
N LEU A 125 7.03 -1.91 10.83
CA LEU A 125 6.28 -3.16 10.69
C LEU A 125 7.21 -4.30 10.25
N ASP A 126 7.08 -5.46 10.91
CA ASP A 126 7.90 -6.65 10.60
C ASP A 126 7.48 -7.35 9.29
N GLU A 127 6.19 -7.28 8.94
CA GLU A 127 5.63 -7.98 7.78
C GLU A 127 5.04 -6.99 6.77
N VAL A 128 5.91 -6.47 5.90
CA VAL A 128 5.51 -5.62 4.77
C VAL A 128 6.07 -6.17 3.46
N THR A 129 5.27 -6.11 2.41
CA THR A 129 5.74 -6.36 1.03
C THR A 129 5.79 -5.04 0.27
N THR A 130 6.98 -4.64 -0.13
CA THR A 130 7.25 -3.36 -0.80
C THR A 130 7.46 -3.56 -2.30
N ILE A 131 6.78 -2.73 -3.09
CA ILE A 131 6.78 -2.76 -4.56
C ILE A 131 7.20 -1.38 -5.07
N PHE A 132 8.24 -1.33 -5.88
CA PHE A 132 8.64 -0.12 -6.58
C PHE A 132 8.14 -0.16 -8.03
N LEU A 133 7.35 0.82 -8.43
CA LEU A 133 6.87 0.99 -9.80
C LEU A 133 7.75 2.02 -10.52
N ALA A 134 8.62 1.57 -11.41
CA ALA A 134 9.53 2.43 -12.16
C ALA A 134 9.00 2.76 -13.57
N PRO A 135 9.27 3.96 -14.12
CA PRO A 135 9.17 4.17 -15.56
C PRO A 135 10.28 3.38 -16.28
N PRO A 136 10.14 3.05 -17.58
CA PRO A 136 11.20 2.37 -18.32
C PRO A 136 12.44 3.26 -18.55
N SER A 137 12.28 4.58 -18.47
CA SER A 137 13.40 5.54 -18.48
C SER A 137 12.96 6.90 -17.94
N LEU A 138 13.93 7.75 -17.57
CA LEU A 138 13.66 9.16 -17.24
C LEU A 138 13.11 9.94 -18.44
N ALA A 139 13.58 9.63 -19.65
CA ALA A 139 13.08 10.25 -20.88
C ALA A 139 11.60 9.94 -21.13
N GLU A 140 11.20 8.69 -20.85
CA GLU A 140 9.78 8.30 -20.90
C GLU A 140 8.95 9.06 -19.86
N LEU A 141 9.47 9.19 -18.64
CA LEU A 141 8.81 9.92 -17.57
C LEU A 141 8.60 11.39 -17.96
N GLU A 142 9.63 12.04 -18.50
CA GLU A 142 9.56 13.41 -19.03
C GLU A 142 8.51 13.53 -20.13
N ARG A 143 8.53 12.62 -21.10
CA ARG A 143 7.56 12.60 -22.20
C ARG A 143 6.13 12.53 -21.67
N ARG A 144 5.86 11.68 -20.67
CA ARG A 144 4.54 11.55 -20.01
C ARG A 144 4.14 12.81 -19.25
N MET A 145 5.08 13.49 -18.59
CA MET A 145 4.81 14.77 -17.91
C MET A 145 4.45 15.87 -18.92
N ARG A 146 5.24 16.02 -19.99
CA ARG A 146 5.00 17.01 -21.05
C ARG A 146 3.69 16.79 -21.79
N ALA A 147 3.33 15.54 -22.07
CA ALA A 147 2.09 15.18 -22.74
C ALA A 147 0.84 15.68 -21.99
N ARG A 148 0.90 15.81 -20.66
CA ARG A 148 -0.22 16.31 -19.83
C ARG A 148 -0.40 17.82 -19.91
N ARG A 149 0.57 18.59 -20.45
CA ARG A 149 0.53 20.06 -20.67
C ARG A 149 0.05 20.90 -19.47
N ARG A 150 0.36 20.49 -18.24
CA ARG A 150 -0.11 21.15 -17.01
C ARG A 150 0.97 21.96 -16.29
N GLU A 151 2.22 21.86 -16.73
CA GLU A 151 3.38 22.27 -15.93
C GLU A 151 4.41 23.00 -16.80
N SER A 152 5.13 23.94 -16.19
CA SER A 152 6.24 24.66 -16.83
C SER A 152 7.49 23.78 -16.94
N ASP A 153 8.40 24.14 -17.83
CA ASP A 153 9.67 23.41 -18.00
C ASP A 153 10.50 23.34 -16.71
N ALA A 154 10.48 24.42 -15.91
CA ALA A 154 11.16 24.46 -14.61
C ALA A 154 10.56 23.48 -13.59
N ALA A 155 9.23 23.33 -13.59
CA ALA A 155 8.55 22.35 -12.74
C ALA A 155 8.87 20.91 -13.18
N ILE A 156 8.87 20.64 -14.49
CA ILE A 156 9.23 19.33 -15.05
C ILE A 156 10.67 18.96 -14.68
N ALA A 157 11.62 19.86 -14.88
CA ALA A 157 13.02 19.64 -14.53
C ALA A 157 13.20 19.31 -13.04
N THR A 158 12.43 19.97 -12.16
CA THR A 158 12.45 19.71 -10.72
C THR A 158 11.90 18.33 -10.39
N ARG A 159 10.77 17.94 -11.00
CA ARG A 159 10.18 16.60 -10.81
C ARG A 159 11.07 15.48 -11.34
N LEU A 160 11.79 15.70 -12.44
CA LEU A 160 12.75 14.73 -12.97
C LEU A 160 13.95 14.52 -12.04
N ARG A 161 14.46 15.59 -11.40
CA ARG A 161 15.50 15.47 -10.37
C ARG A 161 14.98 14.66 -9.18
N ASN A 162 13.80 15.01 -8.66
CA ASN A 162 13.19 14.27 -7.56
C ASN A 162 12.97 12.80 -7.92
N ALA A 163 12.49 12.51 -9.14
CA ALA A 163 12.30 11.14 -9.61
C ALA A 163 13.61 10.35 -9.69
N ALA A 164 14.72 10.99 -10.08
CA ALA A 164 16.04 10.36 -10.08
C ALA A 164 16.52 10.06 -8.66
N ASP A 165 16.25 10.94 -7.70
CA ASP A 165 16.56 10.69 -6.29
C ASP A 165 15.69 9.57 -5.70
N GLU A 166 14.38 9.55 -6.01
CA GLU A 166 13.46 8.47 -5.63
C GLU A 166 13.91 7.11 -6.19
N LEU A 167 14.40 7.06 -7.43
CA LEU A 167 14.91 5.83 -8.06
C LEU A 167 16.14 5.24 -7.34
N ARG A 168 16.93 6.06 -6.63
CA ARG A 168 18.09 5.56 -5.87
C ARG A 168 17.69 4.70 -4.67
N HIS A 169 16.45 4.81 -4.20
CA HIS A 169 15.89 3.99 -3.13
C HIS A 169 15.40 2.61 -3.61
N LEU A 170 15.44 2.33 -4.91
CA LEU A 170 15.01 1.04 -5.48
C LEU A 170 15.58 -0.19 -4.75
N PRO A 171 16.87 -0.24 -4.34
CA PRO A 171 17.43 -1.40 -3.63
C PRO A 171 16.78 -1.72 -2.28
N GLU A 172 15.96 -0.82 -1.74
CA GLU A 172 15.24 -1.01 -0.47
C GLU A 172 13.91 -1.77 -0.63
N PHE A 173 13.48 -2.03 -1.87
CA PHE A 173 12.18 -2.64 -2.19
C PHE A 173 12.30 -4.14 -2.50
N ASP A 174 11.26 -4.89 -2.17
CA ASP A 174 11.24 -6.35 -2.39
C ASP A 174 10.94 -6.72 -3.85
N TYR A 175 10.19 -5.88 -4.57
CA TYR A 175 9.81 -6.09 -5.97
C TYR A 175 9.98 -4.82 -6.81
N LEU A 176 10.42 -5.00 -8.06
CA LEU A 176 10.43 -3.96 -9.10
C LEU A 176 9.41 -4.32 -10.18
N VAL A 177 8.55 -3.35 -10.54
CA VAL A 177 7.65 -3.43 -11.69
C VAL A 177 7.97 -2.26 -12.62
N VAL A 178 8.20 -2.55 -13.91
CA VAL A 178 8.49 -1.52 -14.91
C VAL A 178 7.19 -1.18 -15.66
N ASN A 179 6.78 0.09 -15.60
CA ASN A 179 5.56 0.58 -16.22
C ASN A 179 5.82 1.17 -17.62
N ASP A 180 6.24 0.33 -18.56
CA ASP A 180 6.27 0.60 -20.00
C ASP A 180 4.93 0.28 -20.67
N ASP A 181 4.29 -0.82 -20.27
CA ASP A 181 2.94 -1.22 -20.66
C ASP A 181 2.01 -1.28 -19.43
N LEU A 182 0.87 -0.60 -19.50
CA LEU A 182 -0.04 -0.48 -18.37
C LEU A 182 -0.69 -1.81 -17.98
N GLU A 183 -1.12 -2.61 -18.97
CA GLU A 183 -1.80 -3.88 -18.71
C GLU A 183 -0.85 -4.88 -18.04
N ARG A 184 0.38 -4.95 -18.56
CA ARG A 184 1.44 -5.79 -18.00
C ARG A 184 1.78 -5.37 -16.58
N ALA A 185 2.03 -4.08 -16.33
CA ALA A 185 2.34 -3.59 -15.00
C ALA A 185 1.21 -3.87 -14.00
N VAL A 186 -0.06 -3.73 -14.42
CA VAL A 186 -1.23 -4.09 -13.60
C VAL A 186 -1.26 -5.59 -13.29
N ALA A 187 -1.01 -6.45 -14.29
CA ALA A 187 -0.98 -7.90 -14.10
C ALA A 187 0.15 -8.33 -13.16
N GLU A 188 1.34 -7.74 -13.28
CA GLU A 188 2.50 -8.01 -12.43
C GLU A 188 2.25 -7.58 -10.98
N VAL A 189 1.73 -6.36 -10.75
CA VAL A 189 1.35 -5.92 -9.39
C VAL A 189 0.30 -6.85 -8.80
N ARG A 190 -0.74 -7.22 -9.56
CA ARG A 190 -1.77 -8.16 -9.11
C ARG A 190 -1.19 -9.53 -8.75
N ALA A 191 -0.24 -10.03 -9.54
CA ALA A 191 0.44 -11.29 -9.26
C ALA A 191 1.22 -11.22 -7.94
N ILE A 192 1.93 -10.12 -7.66
CA ILE A 192 2.63 -9.91 -6.39
C ILE A 192 1.65 -9.88 -5.22
N LEU A 193 0.49 -9.22 -5.36
CA LEU A 193 -0.54 -9.19 -4.31
C LEU A 193 -1.09 -10.58 -4.00
N ILE A 194 -1.40 -11.36 -5.04
CA ILE A 194 -1.89 -12.73 -4.89
C ILE A 194 -0.81 -13.62 -4.26
N ALA A 195 0.42 -13.56 -4.76
CA ALA A 195 1.54 -14.34 -4.21
C ALA A 195 1.81 -13.97 -2.75
N GLY A 196 1.75 -12.68 -2.42
CA GLY A 196 1.88 -12.17 -1.06
C GLY A 196 0.82 -12.77 -0.13
N ARG A 197 -0.44 -12.80 -0.55
CA ARG A 197 -1.55 -13.42 0.19
C ARG A 197 -1.35 -14.92 0.45
N LEU A 198 -0.74 -15.61 -0.50
CA LEU A 198 -0.52 -17.05 -0.45
C LEU A 198 0.75 -17.45 0.31
N ARG A 199 1.55 -16.48 0.79
CA ARG A 199 2.69 -16.80 1.67
C ARG A 199 2.18 -17.52 2.92
N THR A 200 2.90 -18.55 3.33
CA THR A 200 2.62 -19.28 4.58
C THR A 200 2.60 -18.31 5.76
N PRO A 201 1.61 -18.40 6.66
CA PRO A 201 1.56 -17.55 7.84
C PRO A 201 2.63 -17.98 8.87
N PRO A 202 2.92 -17.14 9.88
CA PRO A 202 3.90 -17.46 10.93
C PRO A 202 3.58 -18.77 11.69
N GLY A 203 4.60 -19.32 12.37
CA GLY A 203 4.60 -20.68 12.93
C GLY A 203 3.34 -21.09 13.70
N ALA A 204 2.83 -20.24 14.60
CA ALA A 204 1.63 -20.55 15.37
C ALA A 204 0.37 -20.70 14.50
N ASP A 205 0.24 -19.91 13.44
CA ASP A 205 -0.87 -20.02 12.48
C ASP A 205 -0.71 -21.25 11.57
N ALA A 206 0.51 -21.51 11.11
CA ALA A 206 0.81 -22.68 10.29
C ALA A 206 0.54 -23.99 11.06
N GLU A 207 0.93 -24.08 12.33
CA GLU A 207 0.64 -25.22 13.21
C GLU A 207 -0.86 -25.41 13.43
N ALA A 208 -1.62 -24.32 13.61
CA ALA A 208 -3.07 -24.39 13.72
C ALA A 208 -3.73 -24.90 12.43
N ILE A 209 -3.22 -24.48 11.26
CA ILE A 209 -3.67 -25.00 9.96
C ILE A 209 -3.40 -26.50 9.86
N VAL A 210 -2.19 -26.94 10.24
CA VAL A 210 -1.81 -28.36 10.22
C VAL A 210 -2.72 -29.16 11.16
N ALA A 211 -2.93 -28.71 12.40
CA ALA A 211 -3.79 -29.38 13.37
C ALA A 211 -5.22 -29.53 12.85
N ALA A 212 -5.77 -28.47 12.24
CA ALA A 212 -7.09 -28.48 11.64
C ALA A 212 -7.23 -29.44 10.44
N ILE A 213 -6.21 -29.50 9.58
CA ILE A 213 -6.19 -30.44 8.45
C ILE A 213 -6.13 -31.88 8.96
N LEU A 214 -5.30 -32.15 9.97
CA LEU A 214 -5.09 -33.49 10.51
C LEU A 214 -6.26 -34.00 11.35
N SER A 215 -6.99 -33.13 12.06
CA SER A 215 -8.16 -33.52 12.86
C SER A 215 -9.38 -33.87 12.02
N GLY A 216 -9.45 -33.39 10.76
CA GLY A 216 -10.66 -33.45 9.94
C GLY A 216 -11.81 -32.58 10.48
N ASP A 217 -11.58 -31.88 11.60
CA ASP A 217 -12.50 -30.95 12.22
C ASP A 217 -12.11 -29.51 11.83
N PRO A 218 -13.06 -28.69 11.36
CA PRO A 218 -12.76 -27.32 11.00
C PRO A 218 -12.20 -26.52 12.20
N PRO A 219 -11.18 -25.67 11.98
CA PRO A 219 -10.52 -24.93 13.06
C PRO A 219 -11.47 -23.95 13.76
N SER A 220 -11.67 -24.10 15.07
CA SER A 220 -12.53 -23.19 15.84
C SER A 220 -12.09 -21.71 15.71
N PRO A 221 -13.00 -20.75 15.44
CA PRO A 221 -12.67 -19.32 15.32
C PRO A 221 -12.27 -18.61 16.63
N GLN A 222 -12.11 -19.31 17.75
CA GLN A 222 -12.00 -18.68 19.06
C GLN A 222 -10.76 -19.12 19.85
N ALA A 223 -9.73 -18.28 19.79
CA ALA A 223 -8.80 -18.08 20.91
C ALA A 223 -8.55 -16.57 21.05
N LYS A 224 -9.58 -15.82 21.49
CA LYS A 224 -9.37 -14.49 22.08
C LYS A 224 -8.84 -14.72 23.50
N ARG A 225 -7.60 -14.33 23.76
CA ARG A 225 -7.09 -13.97 25.08
C ARG A 225 -6.43 -12.62 24.99
#